data_AF-A0A7L4CUZ6-F1
#
_entry.id   AF-A0A7L4CUZ6-F1
#
_cell.length_a   1.000
_cell.length_b   1.000
_cell.length_c   1.000
_cell.angle_alpha   90.00
_cell.angle_beta   90.00
_cell.angle_gamma   90.00
#
_symmetry.space_group_name_H-M   'P 1'
#
loop_
_entity.id
_entity.type
_entity.pdbx_description
1 polymer ?
#
loop_
_entity_poly.entity_id
_entity_poly.type
_entity_poly.pdbx_seq_one_letter_code
_entity_poly.pdbx_strand_id
1 'polypeptide(L)'
;ASDVERFLAAFCSRGDAVVEAARRLLSDERAPRRQKLLADLIHNLSENILAEDKGQDGSWFQGLESRFKTKSSYMRYSCESRIRSYMKEVSGFTSNVHPTARDAYKRIIELMSDKLKSVKYNGSYFDRREEPAARLCTAEGWFSCQGPFDHTDCLSKHSINPYSNRESRILFSTWNLDHIIEKKRAVVPELAEAVKTRDGREVNWEYFYQLLFTVDNLKLVHIACHKKTNHNLSCDKTKIYRKRKQNHEIS
;
A
#
# COMPACT_ATOMS: atom_id res chain seq x y z
N ALA A 1 27.48 -5.85 22.04
CA ALA A 1 26.02 -5.70 22.31
C ALA A 1 25.76 -4.51 23.23
N SER A 2 26.44 -4.42 24.38
CA SER A 2 26.25 -3.37 25.39
C SER A 2 26.36 -1.92 24.88
N ASP A 3 27.29 -1.61 23.98
CA ASP A 3 27.44 -0.21 23.50
C ASP A 3 26.34 0.19 22.52
N VAL A 4 25.85 -0.77 21.72
CA VAL A 4 24.70 -0.55 20.82
C VAL A 4 23.42 -0.41 21.63
N GLU A 5 23.24 -1.18 22.70
CA GLU A 5 22.09 -1.05 23.60
C GLU A 5 22.09 0.30 24.32
N ARG A 6 23.25 0.74 24.84
CA ARG A 6 23.38 2.08 25.44
C ARG A 6 23.10 3.19 24.43
N PHE A 7 23.60 3.02 23.20
CA PHE A 7 23.30 3.92 22.10
C PHE A 7 21.79 4.00 21.88
N LEU A 8 21.12 2.86 21.60
CA LEU A 8 19.67 2.76 21.40
C LEU A 8 18.86 3.32 22.58
N ALA A 9 19.26 3.08 23.82
CA ALA A 9 18.60 3.65 24.99
C ALA A 9 18.68 5.19 24.99
N ALA A 10 19.84 5.76 24.63
CA ALA A 10 20.00 7.20 24.51
C ALA A 10 19.14 7.80 23.38
N PHE A 11 18.85 7.06 22.30
CA PHE A 11 17.88 7.48 21.25
C PHE A 11 16.51 7.70 21.85
N CYS A 12 16.03 6.75 22.64
CA CYS A 12 14.67 6.80 23.19
C CYS A 12 14.50 7.86 24.28
N SER A 13 15.53 8.14 25.09
CA SER A 13 15.41 9.02 26.26
C SER A 13 15.89 10.46 26.05
N ARG A 14 16.72 10.74 25.04
CA ARG A 14 17.42 12.04 24.86
C ARG A 14 17.46 12.54 23.41
N GLY A 15 16.42 12.26 22.63
CA GLY A 15 16.35 12.55 21.19
C GLY A 15 16.83 13.96 20.79
N ASP A 16 16.26 15.01 21.39
CA ASP A 16 16.57 16.40 21.01
C ASP A 16 18.04 16.79 21.26
N ALA A 17 18.60 16.36 22.39
CA ALA A 17 20.00 16.63 22.72
C ALA A 17 20.96 15.90 21.75
N VAL A 18 20.60 14.69 21.33
CA VAL A 18 21.35 13.91 20.34
C VAL A 18 21.25 14.56 18.96
N VAL A 19 20.08 15.04 18.56
CA VAL A 19 19.89 15.77 17.28
C VAL A 19 20.75 17.03 17.24
N GLU A 20 20.73 17.83 18.30
CA GLU A 20 21.50 19.07 18.36
C GLU A 20 23.01 18.80 18.31
N ALA A 21 23.48 17.78 19.03
CA ALA A 21 24.88 17.35 18.95
C ALA A 21 25.25 16.85 17.55
N ALA A 22 24.38 16.05 16.90
CA ALA A 22 24.61 15.55 15.55
C ALA A 22 24.65 16.69 14.51
N ARG A 23 23.83 17.73 14.66
CA ARG A 23 23.84 18.93 13.79
C ARG A 23 25.17 19.69 13.90
N ARG A 24 25.68 19.88 15.12
CA ARG A 24 27.00 20.51 15.35
C ARG A 24 28.15 19.68 14.80
N LEU A 25 28.07 18.35 14.90
CA LEU A 25 29.09 17.50 14.27
C LEU A 25 29.01 17.56 12.74
N LEU A 26 27.80 17.65 12.18
CA LEU A 26 27.59 17.68 10.74
C LEU A 26 28.09 18.98 10.09
N SER A 27 28.07 20.13 10.78
CA SER A 27 28.44 21.43 10.19
C SER A 27 29.89 21.48 9.70
N ASP A 28 30.81 20.84 10.43
CA ASP A 28 32.25 20.85 10.11
C ASP A 28 32.77 19.52 9.54
N GLU A 29 31.91 18.50 9.49
CA GLU A 29 32.27 17.18 8.97
C GLU A 29 32.45 17.20 7.45
N ARG A 30 33.57 16.66 6.94
CA ARG A 30 33.88 16.60 5.51
C ARG A 30 33.88 15.19 4.93
N ALA A 31 33.96 14.16 5.77
CA ALA A 31 33.97 12.79 5.29
C ALA A 31 32.56 12.36 4.84
N PRO A 32 32.34 12.00 3.56
CA PRO A 32 30.99 11.75 3.02
C PRO A 32 30.22 10.67 3.78
N ARG A 33 30.90 9.59 4.20
CA ARG A 33 30.29 8.51 4.98
C ARG A 33 29.79 8.98 6.35
N ARG A 34 30.54 9.88 7.00
CA ARG A 34 30.18 10.43 8.32
C ARG A 34 29.06 11.45 8.20
N GLN A 35 29.09 12.30 7.16
CA GLN A 35 27.98 13.19 6.84
C GLN A 35 26.68 12.41 6.61
N LYS A 36 26.72 11.34 5.81
CA LYS A 36 25.53 10.51 5.54
C LYS A 36 24.98 9.90 6.83
N LEU A 37 25.84 9.32 7.67
CA LEU A 37 25.42 8.73 8.93
C LEU A 37 24.79 9.77 9.88
N LEU A 38 25.38 10.96 10.01
CA LEU A 38 24.84 12.04 10.83
C LEU A 38 23.52 12.58 10.27
N ALA A 39 23.43 12.75 8.95
CA ALA A 39 22.20 13.20 8.30
C ALA A 39 21.05 12.19 8.48
N ASP A 40 21.33 10.90 8.30
CA ASP A 40 20.36 9.82 8.55
C ASP A 40 19.94 9.79 10.02
N LEU A 41 20.89 10.02 10.94
CA LEU A 41 20.60 10.11 12.36
C LEU A 41 19.63 11.25 12.68
N ILE A 42 19.94 12.44 12.19
CA ILE A 42 19.13 13.64 12.39
C ILE A 42 17.75 13.44 11.78
N HIS A 43 17.67 12.85 10.58
CA HIS A 43 16.40 12.56 9.91
C HIS A 43 15.50 11.65 10.75
N ASN A 44 16.05 10.53 11.25
CA ASN A 44 15.28 9.54 12.01
C ASN A 44 14.85 10.07 13.39
N LEU A 45 15.60 11.00 13.98
CA LEU A 45 15.28 11.59 15.28
C LEU A 45 14.44 12.88 15.21
N SER A 46 14.52 13.63 14.10
CA SER A 46 13.74 14.86 13.90
C SER A 46 12.32 14.49 13.45
N GLU A 47 11.55 13.87 14.34
CA GLU A 47 10.20 13.40 14.10
C GLU A 47 9.16 14.04 15.03
N ASN A 48 7.91 14.06 14.56
CA ASN A 48 6.76 14.48 15.36
C ASN A 48 5.57 13.55 15.08
N ILE A 49 5.75 12.26 15.38
CA ILE A 49 4.75 11.21 15.10
C ILE A 49 3.42 11.51 15.78
N LEU A 50 3.44 11.99 17.03
CA LEU A 50 2.23 12.20 17.84
C LEU A 50 1.34 13.32 17.30
N ALA A 51 1.91 14.33 16.62
CA ALA A 51 1.12 15.37 15.98
C ALA A 51 0.27 14.78 14.84
N GLU A 52 -1.01 15.16 14.82
CA GLU A 52 -1.97 14.70 13.82
C GLU A 52 -2.43 15.85 12.92
N ASP A 53 -2.62 17.03 13.50
CA ASP A 53 -3.20 18.18 12.81
C ASP A 53 -2.15 19.12 12.24
N LYS A 54 -2.52 19.84 11.17
CA LYS A 54 -1.65 20.83 10.52
C LYS A 54 -1.18 21.95 11.44
N GLY A 55 -1.96 22.30 12.47
CA GLY A 55 -1.56 23.29 13.47
C GLY A 55 -0.42 22.80 14.38
N GLN A 56 -0.34 21.50 14.63
CA GLN A 56 0.67 20.88 15.51
C GLN A 56 1.98 20.58 14.77
N ASP A 57 1.90 20.31 13.46
CA ASP A 57 3.07 19.98 12.64
C ASP A 57 2.95 20.51 11.21
N GLY A 58 2.98 21.83 11.05
CA GLY A 58 2.87 22.47 9.74
C GLY A 58 3.97 22.05 8.76
N SER A 59 5.15 21.67 9.28
CA SER A 59 6.31 21.23 8.49
C SER A 59 6.01 19.96 7.69
N TRP A 60 5.30 19.02 8.30
CA TRP A 60 4.88 17.80 7.64
C TRP A 60 4.02 18.12 6.43
N PHE A 61 3.04 19.03 6.52
CA PHE A 61 2.08 19.35 5.44
C PHE A 61 2.64 20.20 4.29
N GLN A 62 3.92 20.60 4.34
CA GLN A 62 4.51 21.39 3.26
C GLN A 62 4.44 20.65 1.91
N GLY A 63 3.97 21.36 0.87
CA GLY A 63 3.77 20.83 -0.48
C GLY A 63 2.44 20.09 -0.69
N LEU A 64 1.57 19.97 0.33
CA LEU A 64 0.24 19.41 0.17
C LEU A 64 -0.81 20.48 -0.11
N GLU A 65 -1.89 20.07 -0.79
CA GLU A 65 -3.07 20.90 -0.97
C GLU A 65 -3.70 21.34 0.37
N SER A 66 -4.30 22.53 0.37
CA SER A 66 -4.86 23.16 1.58
C SER A 66 -6.04 22.39 2.21
N ARG A 67 -6.68 21.48 1.47
CA ARG A 67 -7.77 20.61 1.94
C ARG A 67 -7.33 19.61 3.02
N PHE A 68 -6.06 19.21 3.05
CA PHE A 68 -5.57 18.24 4.02
C PHE A 68 -5.31 18.90 5.36
N LYS A 69 -6.13 18.56 6.36
CA LYS A 69 -6.04 19.11 7.73
C LYS A 69 -5.34 18.18 8.71
N THR A 70 -5.40 16.87 8.46
CA THR A 70 -4.83 15.84 9.32
C THR A 70 -3.90 14.92 8.53
N LYS A 71 -2.85 14.39 9.17
CA LYS A 71 -1.90 13.47 8.52
C LYS A 71 -2.63 12.25 7.98
N SER A 72 -3.52 11.70 8.79
CA SER A 72 -4.33 10.53 8.46
C SER A 72 -5.29 10.77 7.30
N SER A 73 -5.86 11.97 7.16
CA SER A 73 -6.70 12.30 5.98
C SER A 73 -5.90 12.24 4.67
N TYR A 74 -4.65 12.73 4.68
CA TYR A 74 -3.76 12.63 3.52
C TYR A 74 -3.34 11.18 3.27
N MET A 75 -2.99 10.42 4.32
CA MET A 75 -2.57 9.02 4.16
C MET A 75 -3.71 8.14 3.62
N ARG A 76 -4.94 8.36 4.09
CA ARG A 76 -6.15 7.74 3.52
C ARG A 76 -6.27 8.07 2.03
N TYR A 77 -6.22 9.36 1.67
CA TYR A 77 -6.27 9.80 0.28
C TYR A 77 -5.16 9.19 -0.60
N SER A 78 -3.95 9.05 -0.05
CA SER A 78 -2.81 8.42 -0.73
C SER A 78 -3.10 6.96 -1.08
N CYS A 79 -3.68 6.18 -0.14
CA CYS A 79 -4.12 4.82 -0.40
C CYS A 79 -5.23 4.79 -1.47
N GLU A 80 -6.29 5.59 -1.27
CA GLU A 80 -7.41 5.65 -2.21
C GLU A 80 -6.94 5.95 -3.64
N SER A 81 -5.97 6.85 -3.79
CA SER A 81 -5.42 7.22 -5.09
C SER A 81 -4.73 6.04 -5.78
N ARG A 82 -4.02 5.18 -5.03
CA ARG A 82 -3.40 3.94 -5.57
C ARG A 82 -4.47 2.96 -6.05
N ILE A 83 -5.48 2.71 -5.23
CA ILE A 83 -6.57 1.79 -5.56
C ILE A 83 -7.41 2.32 -6.74
N ARG A 84 -7.69 3.63 -6.80
CA ARG A 84 -8.35 4.28 -7.95
C ARG A 84 -7.52 4.14 -9.22
N SER A 85 -6.19 4.24 -9.14
CA SER A 85 -5.31 4.00 -10.28
C SER A 85 -5.46 2.56 -10.79
N TYR A 86 -5.55 1.57 -9.90
CA TYR A 86 -5.78 0.19 -10.30
C TYR A 86 -7.11 0.03 -11.03
N MET A 87 -8.18 0.64 -10.51
CA MET A 87 -9.49 0.62 -11.17
C MET A 87 -9.44 1.28 -12.55
N LYS A 88 -8.74 2.43 -12.68
CA LYS A 88 -8.54 3.11 -13.98
C LYS A 88 -7.84 2.20 -14.99
N GLU A 89 -6.86 1.43 -14.58
CA GLU A 89 -6.17 0.48 -15.45
C GLU A 89 -7.06 -0.70 -15.87
N VAL A 90 -7.85 -1.25 -14.95
CA VAL A 90 -8.84 -2.31 -15.25
C VAL A 90 -9.88 -1.82 -16.25
N SER A 91 -10.41 -0.60 -16.05
CA SER A 91 -11.33 0.05 -16.98
C SER A 91 -10.69 0.32 -18.34
N GLY A 92 -9.43 0.79 -18.34
CA GLY A 92 -8.67 1.06 -19.56
C GLY A 92 -8.46 -0.17 -20.44
N PHE A 93 -8.43 -1.37 -19.85
CA PHE A 93 -8.30 -2.63 -20.58
C PHE A 93 -9.53 -2.99 -21.44
N THR A 94 -10.66 -2.29 -21.28
CA THR A 94 -11.89 -2.53 -22.06
C THR A 94 -11.66 -2.51 -23.58
N SER A 95 -10.71 -1.70 -24.06
CA SER A 95 -10.34 -1.65 -25.49
C SER A 95 -9.73 -2.96 -25.99
N ASN A 96 -9.00 -3.68 -25.13
CA ASN A 96 -8.38 -4.97 -25.42
C ASN A 96 -9.35 -6.17 -25.27
N VAL A 97 -10.55 -5.95 -24.71
CA VAL A 97 -11.57 -6.99 -24.59
C VAL A 97 -12.25 -7.25 -25.93
N HIS A 98 -12.51 -8.52 -26.22
CA HIS A 98 -13.20 -8.95 -27.45
C HIS A 98 -14.56 -8.22 -27.60
N PRO A 99 -14.93 -7.70 -28.79
CA PRO A 99 -16.11 -6.86 -28.96
C PRO A 99 -17.40 -7.43 -28.36
N THR A 100 -17.65 -8.74 -28.54
CA THR A 100 -18.85 -9.41 -28.03
C THR A 100 -18.91 -9.55 -26.51
N ALA A 101 -17.78 -9.38 -25.82
CA ALA A 101 -17.65 -9.50 -24.37
C ALA A 101 -17.59 -8.13 -23.66
N ARG A 102 -17.43 -7.02 -24.40
CA ARG A 102 -17.17 -5.69 -23.84
C ARG A 102 -18.27 -5.20 -22.90
N ASP A 103 -19.54 -5.37 -23.26
CA ASP A 103 -20.64 -4.88 -22.43
C ASP A 103 -20.77 -5.67 -21.13
N ALA A 104 -20.53 -6.98 -21.18
CA ALA A 104 -20.50 -7.82 -19.98
C ALA A 104 -19.32 -7.45 -19.07
N TYR A 105 -18.15 -7.15 -19.66
CA TYR A 105 -16.97 -6.69 -18.92
C TYR A 105 -17.21 -5.32 -18.26
N LYS A 106 -17.83 -4.37 -18.98
CA LYS A 106 -18.20 -3.05 -18.43
C LYS A 106 -19.17 -3.15 -17.25
N ARG A 107 -20.18 -4.03 -17.31
CA ARG A 107 -21.08 -4.28 -16.18
C ARG A 107 -20.33 -4.79 -14.94
N ILE A 108 -19.34 -5.67 -15.11
CA ILE A 108 -18.50 -6.12 -14.00
C ILE A 108 -17.66 -4.97 -13.43
N ILE A 109 -17.10 -4.13 -14.29
CA ILE A 109 -16.37 -2.91 -13.88
C ILE A 109 -17.26 -2.00 -13.03
N GLU A 110 -18.52 -1.80 -13.43
CA GLU A 110 -19.48 -0.98 -12.68
C GLU A 110 -19.73 -1.56 -11.28
N LEU A 111 -19.98 -2.87 -11.18
CA LEU A 111 -20.13 -3.57 -9.90
C LEU A 111 -18.90 -3.41 -8.99
N MET A 112 -17.69 -3.58 -9.54
CA MET A 112 -16.44 -3.38 -8.80
C MET A 112 -16.25 -1.93 -8.36
N SER A 113 -16.57 -0.97 -9.24
CA SER A 113 -16.51 0.46 -8.95
C SER A 113 -17.45 0.84 -7.80
N ASP A 114 -18.70 0.35 -7.82
CA ASP A 114 -19.66 0.66 -6.77
C ASP A 114 -19.28 0.02 -5.44
N LYS A 115 -18.75 -1.20 -5.47
CA LYS A 115 -18.15 -1.81 -4.28
C LYS A 115 -16.95 -1.03 -3.76
N LEU A 116 -16.05 -0.55 -4.63
CA LEU A 116 -14.92 0.29 -4.19
C LEU A 116 -15.41 1.60 -3.56
N LYS A 117 -16.45 2.25 -4.12
CA LYS A 117 -17.03 3.46 -3.52
C LYS A 117 -17.60 3.17 -2.12
N SER A 118 -18.31 2.06 -1.93
CA SER A 118 -18.93 1.74 -0.64
C SER A 118 -17.90 1.50 0.46
N VAL A 119 -16.71 0.99 0.12
CA VAL A 119 -15.58 0.80 1.05
C VAL A 119 -14.54 1.93 1.00
N LYS A 120 -14.88 3.08 0.39
CA LYS A 120 -14.00 4.25 0.28
C LYS A 120 -12.61 3.90 -0.28
N TYR A 121 -12.58 3.09 -1.33
CA TYR A 121 -11.37 2.66 -2.05
C TYR A 121 -10.28 2.08 -1.14
N ASN A 122 -10.68 1.42 -0.06
CA ASN A 122 -9.79 0.84 0.95
C ASN A 122 -8.78 1.84 1.52
N GLY A 123 -9.17 3.12 1.59
CA GLY A 123 -8.33 4.19 2.13
C GLY A 123 -7.87 3.90 3.57
N SER A 124 -8.63 3.11 4.31
CA SER A 124 -8.34 2.69 5.69
C SER A 124 -6.99 2.00 5.84
N TYR A 125 -6.49 1.31 4.80
CA TYR A 125 -5.21 0.61 4.85
C TYR A 125 -4.06 1.49 5.33
N PHE A 126 -4.08 2.79 5.02
CA PHE A 126 -3.03 3.72 5.40
C PHE A 126 -3.42 4.68 6.53
N ASP A 127 -4.61 4.59 7.12
CA ASP A 127 -5.01 5.46 8.23
C ASP A 127 -4.78 4.77 9.59
N ARG A 128 -3.81 5.27 10.37
CA ARG A 128 -3.45 4.74 11.69
C ARG A 128 -4.57 4.79 12.75
N ARG A 129 -5.60 5.62 12.54
CA ARG A 129 -6.75 5.79 13.45
C ARG A 129 -7.89 4.81 13.17
N GLU A 130 -7.79 4.00 12.12
CA GLU A 130 -8.76 2.96 11.83
C GLU A 130 -8.55 1.74 12.75
N GLU A 131 -9.53 0.84 12.77
CA GLU A 131 -9.43 -0.40 13.53
C GLU A 131 -8.25 -1.27 13.05
N PRO A 132 -7.58 -2.03 13.94
CA PRO A 132 -6.42 -2.85 13.59
C PRO A 132 -6.64 -3.78 12.38
N ALA A 133 -7.84 -4.34 12.23
CA ALA A 133 -8.17 -5.21 11.09
C ALA A 133 -8.30 -4.47 9.75
N ALA A 134 -8.45 -3.14 9.76
CA ALA A 134 -8.69 -2.32 8.59
C ALA A 134 -7.46 -1.53 8.11
N ARG A 135 -6.37 -1.52 8.88
CA ARG A 135 -5.13 -0.76 8.60
C ARG A 135 -3.89 -1.66 8.49
N LEU A 136 -2.90 -1.20 7.74
CA LEU A 136 -1.63 -1.90 7.51
C LEU A 136 -0.49 -1.42 8.41
N CYS A 137 -0.73 -0.41 9.24
CA CYS A 137 0.26 0.13 10.18
C CYS A 137 -0.14 -0.11 11.63
N THR A 138 0.78 0.15 12.57
CA THR A 138 0.50 0.24 14.02
C THR A 138 -0.26 1.51 14.40
N ALA A 139 -0.72 1.66 15.64
CA ALA A 139 -1.56 2.80 16.06
C ALA A 139 -0.81 4.13 15.93
N GLU A 140 0.52 4.05 16.00
CA GLU A 140 1.45 5.16 15.85
C GLU A 140 1.77 5.44 14.38
N GLY A 141 1.40 4.54 13.45
CA GLY A 141 1.61 4.69 12.01
C GLY A 141 2.83 3.97 11.45
N TRP A 142 3.41 2.99 12.16
CA TRP A 142 4.51 2.19 11.63
C TRP A 142 4.02 1.14 10.63
N PHE A 143 4.50 1.21 9.39
CA PHE A 143 4.30 0.20 8.37
C PHE A 143 5.52 -0.72 8.31
N SER A 144 5.24 -2.03 8.17
CA SER A 144 6.28 -3.05 7.98
C SER A 144 6.17 -3.63 6.58
N CYS A 145 7.30 -3.82 5.91
CA CYS A 145 7.35 -4.47 4.62
C CYS A 145 6.93 -5.94 4.77
N GLN A 146 5.99 -6.38 3.94
CA GLN A 146 5.48 -7.75 3.93
C GLN A 146 6.39 -8.71 3.13
N GLY A 147 7.53 -8.23 2.63
CA GLY A 147 8.45 -9.01 1.80
C GLY A 147 7.98 -9.17 0.34
N PRO A 148 8.86 -9.64 -0.56
CA PRO A 148 8.50 -9.85 -1.96
C PRO A 148 7.34 -10.84 -2.12
N PHE A 149 6.72 -10.89 -3.30
CA PHE A 149 5.55 -11.73 -3.57
C PHE A 149 5.78 -13.24 -3.29
N ASP A 150 7.02 -13.71 -3.42
CA ASP A 150 7.44 -15.11 -3.29
C ASP A 150 8.02 -15.46 -1.91
N HIS A 151 7.97 -14.56 -0.93
CA HIS A 151 8.39 -14.81 0.45
C HIS A 151 7.27 -14.45 1.43
N THR A 152 7.30 -15.03 2.63
CA THR A 152 6.34 -14.68 3.69
C THR A 152 6.66 -13.34 4.34
N ASP A 153 7.96 -13.02 4.48
CA ASP A 153 8.44 -11.90 5.28
C ASP A 153 9.54 -11.08 4.59
N CYS A 154 9.78 -9.86 5.10
CA CYS A 154 10.89 -9.04 4.66
C CYS A 154 12.17 -9.37 5.45
N LEU A 155 13.13 -10.03 4.79
CA LEU A 155 14.43 -10.38 5.40
C LEU A 155 15.21 -9.17 5.93
N SER A 156 15.09 -8.02 5.25
CA SER A 156 15.75 -6.77 5.65
C SER A 156 14.97 -5.99 6.73
N LYS A 157 13.80 -6.48 7.16
CA LYS A 157 12.93 -5.84 8.16
C LYS A 157 12.67 -4.36 7.86
N HIS A 158 12.46 -4.02 6.58
CA HIS A 158 12.16 -2.64 6.20
C HIS A 158 10.90 -2.16 6.91
N SER A 159 10.98 -0.99 7.53
CA SER A 159 9.85 -0.30 8.19
C SER A 159 9.90 1.18 7.88
N ILE A 160 8.76 1.86 8.01
CA ILE A 160 8.66 3.31 7.83
C ILE A 160 7.46 3.85 8.60
N ASN A 161 7.59 5.07 9.13
CA ASN A 161 6.47 5.82 9.66
C ASN A 161 6.24 7.09 8.83
N PRO A 162 5.34 7.09 7.84
CA PRO A 162 5.08 8.29 7.03
C PRO A 162 4.43 9.43 7.81
N TYR A 163 4.00 9.20 9.05
CA TYR A 163 3.48 10.23 9.95
C TYR A 163 4.58 10.99 10.69
N SER A 164 5.83 10.51 10.69
CA SER A 164 6.92 11.08 11.47
C SER A 164 7.34 12.47 11.00
N ASN A 165 7.67 12.60 9.72
CA ASN A 165 8.19 13.82 9.12
C ASN A 165 7.87 13.89 7.60
N ARG A 166 8.12 15.06 7.01
CA ARG A 166 7.83 15.34 5.59
C ARG A 166 8.54 14.37 4.63
N GLU A 167 9.81 14.06 4.89
CA GLU A 167 10.61 13.24 4.00
C GLU A 167 10.21 11.76 4.09
N SER A 168 9.91 11.25 5.28
CA SER A 168 9.32 9.91 5.46
C SER A 168 7.99 9.75 4.72
N ARG A 169 7.12 10.78 4.75
CA ARG A 169 5.89 10.81 3.94
C ARG A 169 6.20 10.71 2.44
N ILE A 170 7.21 11.44 1.95
CA ILE A 170 7.60 11.40 0.54
C ILE A 170 8.20 10.04 0.20
N LEU A 171 9.09 9.49 1.01
CA LEU A 171 9.69 8.17 0.82
C LEU A 171 8.63 7.06 0.75
N PHE A 172 7.54 7.18 1.51
CA PHE A 172 6.43 6.23 1.43
C PHE A 172 5.73 6.17 0.05
N SER A 173 5.89 7.19 -0.79
CA SER A 173 5.45 7.12 -2.19
C SER A 173 6.21 6.08 -3.03
N THR A 174 7.41 5.70 -2.60
CA THR A 174 8.22 4.64 -3.25
C THR A 174 7.81 3.23 -2.81
N TRP A 175 7.09 3.10 -1.69
CA TRP A 175 6.52 1.83 -1.25
C TRP A 175 5.34 1.45 -2.12
N ASN A 176 5.19 0.17 -2.43
CA ASN A 176 4.19 -0.33 -3.38
C ASN A 176 3.16 -1.23 -2.68
N LEU A 177 1.92 -1.20 -3.15
CA LEU A 177 0.95 -2.28 -2.89
C LEU A 177 1.04 -3.22 -4.09
N ASP A 178 1.97 -4.16 -4.00
CA ASP A 178 2.33 -5.09 -5.07
C ASP A 178 1.33 -6.26 -5.15
N HIS A 179 0.91 -6.60 -6.36
CA HIS A 179 -0.05 -7.68 -6.61
C HIS A 179 0.68 -9.03 -6.63
N ILE A 180 0.37 -9.94 -5.71
CA ILE A 180 0.96 -11.29 -5.68
C ILE A 180 0.68 -12.01 -7.00
N ILE A 181 -0.59 -12.16 -7.36
CA ILE A 181 -1.02 -12.52 -8.71
C ILE A 181 -1.12 -11.23 -9.53
N GLU A 182 -0.23 -11.07 -10.50
CA GLU A 182 -0.05 -9.82 -11.24
C GLU A 182 -1.33 -9.35 -11.92
N LYS A 183 -1.76 -8.13 -11.59
CA LYS A 183 -2.96 -7.51 -12.17
C LYS A 183 -2.94 -7.47 -13.70
N LYS A 184 -1.89 -6.87 -14.31
CA LYS A 184 -1.84 -6.64 -15.77
C LYS A 184 -1.52 -7.89 -16.56
N ARG A 185 -0.72 -8.81 -15.99
CA ARG A 185 -0.24 -10.00 -16.69
C ARG A 185 -1.16 -11.21 -16.51
N ALA A 186 -1.87 -11.33 -15.39
CA ALA A 186 -2.71 -12.48 -15.08
C ALA A 186 -4.17 -12.10 -14.83
N VAL A 187 -4.47 -11.27 -13.84
CA VAL A 187 -5.85 -11.08 -13.34
C VAL A 187 -6.78 -10.44 -14.37
N VAL A 188 -6.36 -9.33 -14.98
CA VAL A 188 -7.19 -8.58 -15.95
C VAL A 188 -7.40 -9.36 -17.25
N PRO A 189 -6.36 -9.95 -17.88
CA PRO A 189 -6.55 -10.83 -19.03
C PRO A 189 -7.46 -12.03 -18.73
N GLU A 190 -7.32 -12.65 -17.57
CA GLU A 190 -8.17 -13.78 -17.17
C GLU A 190 -9.63 -13.37 -17.00
N LEU A 191 -9.91 -12.21 -16.39
CA LEU A 191 -11.28 -11.69 -16.30
C LEU A 191 -11.89 -11.48 -17.68
N ALA A 192 -11.15 -10.87 -18.60
CA ALA A 192 -11.62 -10.64 -19.97
C ALA A 192 -11.94 -11.95 -20.70
N GLU A 193 -11.06 -12.95 -20.57
CA GLU A 193 -11.26 -14.27 -21.18
C GLU A 193 -12.43 -15.03 -20.52
N ALA A 194 -12.55 -14.96 -19.20
CA ALA A 194 -13.64 -15.58 -18.46
C ALA A 194 -15.01 -15.04 -18.88
N VAL A 195 -15.12 -13.73 -19.13
CA VAL A 195 -16.35 -13.09 -19.63
C VAL A 195 -16.67 -13.56 -21.05
N LYS A 196 -15.65 -13.70 -21.91
CA LYS A 196 -15.80 -14.14 -23.31
C LYS A 196 -16.24 -15.61 -23.40
N THR A 197 -15.64 -16.49 -22.60
CA THR A 197 -15.80 -17.96 -22.67
C THR A 197 -16.80 -18.52 -21.65
N ARG A 198 -17.59 -17.64 -21.03
CA ARG A 198 -18.48 -18.02 -19.92
C ARG A 198 -19.48 -19.11 -20.26
N ASP A 199 -19.91 -19.24 -21.52
CA ASP A 199 -20.82 -20.32 -21.99
C ASP A 199 -22.03 -20.52 -21.06
N GLY A 200 -22.75 -19.42 -20.80
CA GLY A 200 -23.91 -19.42 -19.88
C GLY A 200 -23.58 -19.42 -18.38
N ARG A 201 -22.32 -19.60 -17.97
CA ARG A 201 -21.90 -19.47 -16.57
C ARG A 201 -21.84 -18.00 -16.12
N GLU A 202 -22.05 -17.78 -14.83
CA GLU A 202 -21.88 -16.47 -14.21
C GLU A 202 -20.44 -16.29 -13.71
N VAL A 203 -19.77 -15.24 -14.15
CA VAL A 203 -18.42 -14.89 -13.67
C VAL A 203 -18.52 -14.43 -12.21
N ASN A 204 -17.68 -15.00 -11.35
CA ASN A 204 -17.55 -14.59 -9.95
C ASN A 204 -16.70 -13.32 -9.87
N TRP A 205 -17.30 -12.17 -10.14
CA TRP A 205 -16.59 -10.89 -10.13
C TRP A 205 -16.02 -10.54 -8.75
N GLU A 206 -16.59 -11.05 -7.66
CA GLU A 206 -16.07 -10.82 -6.31
C GLU A 206 -14.68 -11.44 -6.11
N TYR A 207 -14.39 -12.57 -6.74
CA TYR A 207 -13.06 -13.17 -6.74
C TYR A 207 -12.02 -12.26 -7.39
N PHE A 208 -12.34 -11.72 -8.57
CA PHE A 208 -11.46 -10.77 -9.24
C PHE A 208 -11.34 -9.46 -8.47
N TYR A 209 -12.40 -9.00 -7.80
CA TYR A 209 -12.35 -7.83 -6.93
C TYR A 209 -11.33 -8.00 -5.79
N GLN A 210 -11.33 -9.18 -5.14
CA GLN A 210 -10.33 -9.52 -4.11
C GLN A 210 -8.92 -9.44 -4.69
N LEU A 211 -8.68 -10.10 -5.82
CA LEU A 211 -7.37 -10.08 -6.46
C LEU A 211 -6.91 -8.68 -6.88
N LEU A 212 -7.81 -7.80 -7.29
CA LEU A 212 -7.46 -6.50 -7.85
C LEU A 212 -7.26 -5.43 -6.78
N PHE A 213 -8.02 -5.47 -5.67
CA PHE A 213 -8.17 -4.31 -4.80
C PHE A 213 -7.99 -4.57 -3.31
N THR A 214 -7.84 -5.82 -2.87
CA THR A 214 -7.73 -6.15 -1.44
C THR A 214 -6.36 -6.70 -1.07
N VAL A 215 -6.07 -6.68 0.22
CA VAL A 215 -4.86 -7.28 0.82
C VAL A 215 -4.81 -8.81 0.72
N ASP A 216 -5.87 -9.44 0.20
CA ASP A 216 -5.84 -10.87 -0.14
C ASP A 216 -4.82 -11.16 -1.25
N ASN A 217 -4.54 -10.16 -2.10
CA ASN A 217 -3.56 -10.26 -3.19
C ASN A 217 -2.60 -9.05 -3.25
N LEU A 218 -2.72 -8.09 -2.34
CA LEU A 218 -1.83 -6.92 -2.26
C LEU A 218 -0.86 -7.05 -1.09
N LYS A 219 0.44 -6.94 -1.36
CA LYS A 219 1.50 -6.82 -0.35
C LYS A 219 2.07 -5.41 -0.34
N LEU A 220 2.11 -4.78 0.83
CA LEU A 220 2.85 -3.55 1.06
C LEU A 220 4.35 -3.84 1.14
N VAL A 221 5.09 -3.35 0.15
CA VAL A 221 6.52 -3.65 0.01
C VAL A 221 7.36 -2.39 -0.15
N HIS A 222 8.51 -2.37 0.50
CA HIS A 222 9.58 -1.42 0.21
C HIS A 222 10.05 -1.60 -1.24
N ILE A 223 10.53 -0.54 -1.89
CA ILE A 223 10.96 -0.58 -3.30
C ILE A 223 12.02 -1.65 -3.59
N ALA A 224 12.91 -1.92 -2.63
CA ALA A 224 13.93 -2.97 -2.76
C ALA A 224 13.35 -4.40 -2.69
N CYS A 225 12.14 -4.57 -2.13
CA CYS A 225 11.43 -5.85 -2.08
C CYS A 225 10.41 -6.01 -3.21
N HIS A 226 10.19 -4.97 -4.03
CA HIS A 226 9.30 -5.03 -5.18
C HIS A 226 10.03 -5.65 -6.38
N LYS A 227 9.89 -6.97 -6.53
CA LYS A 227 10.47 -7.73 -7.65
C LYS A 227 9.68 -7.42 -8.93
N LYS A 228 10.31 -6.74 -9.89
CA LYS A 228 9.69 -6.44 -11.20
C LYS A 228 9.71 -7.61 -12.20
N THR A 229 10.21 -8.76 -11.78
CA THR A 229 10.18 -10.00 -12.56
C THR A 229 8.76 -10.50 -12.75
N ASN A 230 8.53 -11.44 -13.66
CA ASN A 230 7.23 -12.12 -13.73
C ASN A 230 7.02 -12.95 -12.45
N HIS A 231 5.82 -12.89 -11.88
CA HIS A 231 5.48 -13.65 -10.68
C HIS A 231 5.17 -15.11 -11.00
N ASN A 232 4.82 -15.42 -12.26
CA ASN A 232 4.46 -16.76 -12.75
C ASN A 232 3.33 -17.40 -11.93
N LEU A 233 2.43 -16.58 -11.38
CA LEU A 233 1.24 -17.02 -10.65
C LEU A 233 0.00 -16.81 -11.52
N SER A 234 -0.94 -17.74 -11.43
CA SER A 234 -2.20 -17.72 -12.18
C SER A 234 -3.40 -17.64 -11.25
N CYS A 235 -4.52 -17.16 -11.78
CA CYS A 235 -5.80 -17.21 -11.07
C CYS A 235 -6.22 -18.66 -10.78
N ASP A 236 -6.84 -18.87 -9.63
CA ASP A 236 -7.49 -20.12 -9.23
C ASP A 236 -8.71 -20.37 -10.12
N LYS A 237 -8.56 -21.32 -11.03
CA LYS A 237 -9.57 -21.67 -12.04
C LYS A 237 -10.89 -22.13 -11.42
N THR A 238 -10.88 -22.63 -10.19
CA THR A 238 -12.09 -23.10 -9.49
C THR A 238 -12.97 -21.95 -8.97
N LYS A 239 -12.40 -20.74 -8.85
CA LYS A 239 -13.09 -19.55 -8.29
C LYS A 239 -13.58 -18.57 -9.34
N ILE A 240 -13.24 -18.77 -10.62
CA ILE A 240 -13.55 -17.85 -11.73
C ILE A 240 -15.06 -17.72 -11.96
N TYR A 241 -15.80 -18.82 -11.83
CA TYR A 241 -17.25 -18.85 -12.05
C TYR A 241 -17.98 -19.15 -10.74
N ARG A 242 -19.19 -18.62 -10.58
CA ARG A 242 -20.03 -18.96 -9.43
C ARG A 242 -20.47 -20.41 -9.52
N LYS A 243 -20.52 -21.09 -8.37
CA LYS A 243 -21.09 -22.45 -8.29
C LYS A 243 -22.57 -22.37 -8.68
N ARG A 244 -23.02 -23.29 -9.54
CA ARG A 244 -24.46 -23.45 -9.81
C ARG A 244 -25.15 -23.80 -8.49
N LYS A 245 -26.18 -23.04 -8.10
CA LYS A 245 -27.05 -23.45 -6.99
C LYS A 245 -27.64 -24.80 -7.39
N GLN A 246 -27.31 -25.87 -6.67
CA GLN A 246 -28.07 -27.11 -6.76
C GLN A 246 -29.41 -26.83 -6.10
N ASN A 247 -30.46 -26.63 -6.90
CA ASN A 247 -31.81 -26.79 -6.39
C ASN A 247 -31.95 -28.29 -6.08
N HIS A 248 -31.80 -28.66 -4.80
CA HIS A 248 -32.39 -29.92 -4.35
C HIS A 248 -33.90 -29.71 -4.39
N GLU A 249 -34.54 -30.14 -5.47
CA GLU A 249 -35.95 -30.49 -5.43
C GLU A 249 -36.06 -31.68 -4.48
N ILE A 250 -36.56 -31.40 -3.28
CA ILE A 250 -37.05 -32.45 -2.38
C ILE A 250 -38.33 -32.95 -3.05
N SER A 251 -38.25 -34.11 -3.71
CA SER A 251 -39.42 -34.91 -4.09
C SER A 251 -40.04 -35.58 -2.87
#